data_AF-K2E6X1-F1
#
_entry.id   AF-K2E6X1-F1
#
_cell.length_a   1.000
_cell.length_b   1.000
_cell.length_c   1.000
_cell.angle_alpha   90.00
_cell.angle_beta   90.00
_cell.angle_gamma   90.00
#
_symmetry.space_group_name_H-M   'P 1'
#
loop_
_entity.id
_entity.type
_entity.pdbx_description
1 polymer ?
#
loop_
_entity_poly.entity_id
_entity_poly.type
_entity_poly.pdbx_seq_one_letter_code
_entity_poly.pdbx_strand_id
1 'polypeptide(L)'
;MKNEIILQKTNKQLKEKCSFILVSVFLFILLLTSCAKQIENNVSSTEIPTSTDTILMQSIKTLSLPTATLTNVVSTQMYPSLLDAIPIDITQMPALISTVKPDGDEYLYQNAYVTLKLDSSNGVVFLNLDNINDNSPINSDFLVYIDTGSMGTTFEIYPTNYARNYYSDKKMMDYNTCLESFPKTSIEESAQYENNPPIPIMIDTGNAYCFLTNEGRMAVINMIPNSQLQDNQGNIIVPMVVTVYSNTVNVLFIPSPTQTTGPSPTLSNRYSNRGITDITKINMLDESIQAFINAIANRDKSFIANMVLYPIYIKLTATGELIELKSQADFLSNFDRIFTEVYLSEISKATLENNVHSYPGIISLECKSIEIDFTDDGKIKYIYLLL
;
A
#
# COMPACT_ATOMS: atom_id res chain seq x y z
N MET A 1 -8.68 -53.97 39.76
CA MET A 1 -8.55 -54.41 38.35
C MET A 1 -8.63 -53.28 37.31
N LYS A 2 -9.65 -52.40 37.31
CA LYS A 2 -9.76 -51.32 36.30
C LYS A 2 -8.65 -50.24 36.40
N ASN A 3 -8.17 -49.95 37.61
CA ASN A 3 -7.15 -48.92 37.84
C ASN A 3 -5.71 -49.37 37.50
N GLU A 4 -5.41 -50.67 37.61
CA GLU A 4 -4.08 -51.20 37.23
C GLU A 4 -3.88 -51.22 35.71
N ILE A 5 -4.94 -51.47 34.95
CA ILE A 5 -4.90 -51.47 33.49
C ILE A 5 -4.66 -50.05 32.95
N ILE A 6 -5.22 -49.02 33.60
CA ILE A 6 -5.00 -47.62 33.21
C ILE A 6 -3.55 -47.21 33.51
N LEU A 7 -3.01 -47.58 34.66
CA LEU A 7 -1.63 -47.23 35.04
C LEU A 7 -0.57 -47.88 34.12
N GLN A 8 -0.78 -49.13 33.70
CA GLN A 8 0.13 -49.78 32.74
C GLN A 8 0.07 -49.14 31.35
N LYS A 9 -1.10 -48.68 30.90
CA LYS A 9 -1.26 -48.05 29.59
C LYS A 9 -0.59 -46.68 29.53
N THR A 10 -0.67 -45.90 30.60
CA THR A 10 -0.02 -44.58 30.71
C THR A 10 1.50 -44.69 30.78
N ASN A 11 2.03 -45.67 31.53
CA ASN A 11 3.48 -45.89 31.62
C ASN A 11 4.09 -46.38 30.30
N LYS A 12 3.35 -47.17 29.51
CA LYS A 12 3.81 -47.61 28.19
C LYS A 12 3.88 -46.42 27.20
N GLN A 13 2.86 -45.57 27.17
CA GLN A 13 2.84 -44.38 26.30
C GLN A 13 3.92 -43.35 26.68
N LEU A 14 4.21 -43.18 27.97
CA LEU A 14 5.27 -42.28 28.43
C LEU A 14 6.66 -42.78 28.00
N LYS A 15 6.88 -44.10 28.04
CA LYS A 15 8.15 -44.73 27.65
C LYS A 15 8.40 -44.64 26.14
N GLU A 16 7.35 -44.78 25.33
CA GLU A 16 7.43 -44.64 23.87
C GLU A 16 7.71 -43.18 23.45
N LYS A 17 7.12 -42.19 24.13
CA LYS A 17 7.38 -40.76 23.85
C LYS A 17 8.78 -40.30 24.25
N CYS A 18 9.31 -40.76 25.39
CA CYS A 18 10.69 -40.44 25.79
C CYS A 18 11.73 -41.07 24.88
N SER A 19 11.46 -42.27 24.33
CA SER A 19 12.39 -42.93 23.40
C SER A 19 12.51 -42.19 22.06
N PHE A 20 11.44 -41.56 21.58
CA PHE A 20 11.45 -40.82 20.31
C PHE A 20 12.26 -39.52 20.41
N ILE A 21 12.13 -38.80 21.53
CA ILE A 21 12.85 -37.53 21.76
C ILE A 21 14.36 -37.75 21.85
N LEU A 22 14.81 -38.83 22.51
CA LEU A 22 16.22 -39.17 22.61
C LEU A 22 16.86 -39.51 21.25
N VAL A 23 16.13 -40.20 20.38
CA VAL A 23 16.62 -40.53 19.02
C VAL A 23 16.70 -39.28 18.15
N SER A 24 15.74 -38.35 18.23
CA SER A 24 15.77 -37.10 17.48
C SER A 24 16.92 -36.18 17.89
N VAL A 25 17.22 -36.09 19.20
CA VAL A 25 18.37 -35.30 19.70
C VAL A 25 19.70 -35.91 19.24
N PHE A 26 19.83 -37.24 19.25
CA PHE A 26 21.06 -37.91 18.80
C PHE A 26 21.29 -37.74 17.29
N LEU A 27 20.22 -37.74 16.48
CA LEU A 27 20.30 -37.51 15.04
C LEU A 27 20.73 -36.07 14.70
N PHE A 28 20.28 -35.09 15.49
CA PHE A 28 20.64 -33.68 15.32
C PHE A 28 22.12 -33.42 15.65
N ILE A 29 22.66 -34.09 16.66
CA ILE A 29 24.08 -34.00 17.03
C ILE A 29 24.98 -34.64 15.96
N LEU A 30 24.55 -35.73 15.33
CA LEU A 30 25.26 -36.36 14.21
C LEU A 30 25.28 -35.47 12.95
N LEU A 31 24.20 -34.72 12.67
CA LEU A 31 24.16 -33.79 11.54
C LEU A 31 25.08 -32.57 11.75
N LEU A 32 25.21 -32.07 12.97
CA LEU A 32 26.08 -30.92 13.28
C LEU A 32 27.58 -31.28 13.29
N THR A 33 27.93 -32.56 13.36
CA THR A 33 29.33 -33.02 13.37
C THR A 33 29.85 -33.48 11.99
N SER A 34 28.99 -33.43 10.95
CA SER A 34 29.31 -33.87 9.58
C SER A 34 29.98 -32.80 8.71
N CYS A 35 30.10 -31.55 9.16
CA CYS A 35 30.73 -30.47 8.40
C CYS A 35 32.05 -30.01 9.04
N ALA A 36 33.02 -30.92 9.13
CA ALA A 36 34.40 -30.56 9.42
C ALA A 36 35.39 -31.53 8.76
N LYS A 37 35.67 -31.29 7.47
CA LYS A 37 36.92 -31.70 6.81
C LYS A 37 37.12 -30.85 5.55
N GLN A 38 38.01 -29.86 5.62
CA GLN A 38 39.43 -29.91 5.23
C GLN A 38 39.60 -29.85 3.70
N ILE A 39 39.91 -28.66 3.20
CA ILE A 39 40.54 -28.46 1.89
C ILE A 39 41.82 -27.67 2.13
N GLU A 40 42.93 -28.40 2.19
CA GLU A 40 44.27 -27.85 2.00
C GLU A 40 44.88 -28.52 0.75
N ASN A 41 45.36 -27.65 -0.14
CA ASN A 41 46.38 -27.85 -1.17
C ASN A 41 46.07 -28.72 -2.41
N ASN A 42 45.95 -28.06 -3.56
CA ASN A 42 47.00 -28.14 -4.59
C ASN A 42 46.83 -27.05 -5.67
N VAL A 43 47.89 -26.24 -5.79
CA VAL A 43 48.13 -25.33 -6.91
C VAL A 43 48.55 -26.17 -8.11
N SER A 44 47.73 -26.17 -9.16
CA SER A 44 48.17 -26.49 -10.52
C SER A 44 47.54 -25.48 -11.47
N SER A 45 48.40 -24.66 -12.05
CA SER A 45 48.11 -23.65 -13.05
C SER A 45 47.51 -24.28 -14.30
N THR A 46 46.24 -23.98 -14.54
CA THR A 46 45.62 -24.06 -15.87
C THR A 46 44.93 -22.74 -16.09
N GLU A 47 45.51 -21.91 -16.94
CA GLU A 47 44.95 -20.64 -17.38
C GLU A 47 43.61 -20.92 -18.09
N ILE A 48 42.52 -20.57 -17.40
CA ILE A 48 41.22 -20.34 -18.01
C ILE A 48 41.18 -18.83 -18.25
N PRO A 49 40.90 -18.34 -19.48
CA PRO A 49 40.68 -16.93 -19.69
C PRO A 49 39.34 -16.57 -19.05
N THR A 50 39.36 -16.27 -17.76
CA THR A 50 38.29 -15.53 -17.13
C THR A 50 38.43 -14.11 -17.66
N SER A 51 37.62 -13.78 -18.68
CA SER A 51 37.30 -12.38 -18.96
C SER A 51 36.50 -11.89 -17.76
N THR A 52 37.23 -11.53 -16.70
CA THR A 52 36.72 -10.63 -15.69
C THR A 52 36.64 -9.30 -16.41
N ASP A 53 35.48 -9.03 -17.00
CA ASP A 53 35.12 -7.67 -17.35
C ASP A 53 35.22 -6.89 -16.04
N THR A 54 36.33 -6.19 -15.92
CA THR A 54 36.54 -5.22 -14.89
C THR A 54 35.52 -4.15 -15.22
N ILE A 55 34.34 -4.24 -14.59
CA ILE A 55 33.41 -3.13 -14.53
C ILE A 55 34.24 -2.00 -13.91
N LEU A 56 34.72 -1.13 -14.77
CA LEU A 56 35.33 0.12 -14.38
C LEU A 56 34.19 0.87 -13.70
N MET A 57 34.14 0.84 -12.36
CA MET A 57 33.24 1.71 -11.58
C MET A 57 33.65 3.13 -11.90
N GLN A 58 33.03 3.67 -12.93
CA GLN A 58 33.25 5.02 -13.41
C GLN A 58 32.52 5.95 -12.43
N SER A 59 33.31 6.70 -11.67
CA SER A 59 32.93 7.85 -10.84
C SER A 59 31.62 7.69 -10.03
N ILE A 60 31.75 7.23 -8.78
CA ILE A 60 30.73 7.43 -7.74
C ILE A 60 30.48 8.93 -7.61
N LYS A 61 29.36 9.42 -8.16
CA LYS A 61 28.94 10.80 -7.94
C LYS A 61 28.26 10.87 -6.58
N THR A 62 29.05 11.10 -5.53
CA THR A 62 28.54 11.31 -4.17
C THR A 62 27.80 12.64 -4.13
N LEU A 63 26.48 12.63 -4.27
CA LEU A 63 25.66 13.83 -4.13
C LEU A 63 25.20 13.95 -2.67
N SER A 64 25.83 14.83 -1.90
CA SER A 64 25.29 15.29 -0.63
C SER A 64 24.31 16.44 -0.91
N LEU A 65 23.00 16.22 -0.78
CA LEU A 65 22.01 17.28 -1.01
C LEU A 65 21.99 18.28 0.16
N PRO A 66 21.89 19.59 -0.10
CA PRO A 66 21.75 20.60 0.93
C PRO A 66 20.35 20.56 1.57
N THR A 67 20.31 20.86 2.87
CA THR A 67 19.10 21.05 3.67
C THR A 67 18.26 22.21 3.13
N ALA A 68 17.08 21.93 2.58
CA ALA A 68 16.13 22.95 2.15
C ALA A 68 15.05 23.14 3.23
N THR A 69 14.93 24.35 3.77
CA THR A 69 13.83 24.77 4.64
C THR A 69 12.70 25.29 3.76
N LEU A 70 11.50 24.69 3.83
CA LEU A 70 10.37 25.04 2.97
C LEU A 70 9.56 26.21 3.52
N THR A 71 9.09 27.05 2.59
CA THR A 71 8.02 28.04 2.80
C THR A 71 6.79 27.58 2.02
N ASN A 72 5.61 27.75 2.62
CA ASN A 72 4.33 27.27 2.09
C ASN A 72 4.05 27.78 0.66
N VAL A 73 3.86 26.86 -0.28
CA VAL A 73 3.34 27.14 -1.63
C VAL A 73 2.06 26.33 -1.84
N VAL A 74 0.98 27.03 -2.14
CA VAL A 74 -0.34 26.47 -2.46
C VAL A 74 -0.32 25.99 -3.91
N SER A 75 -0.43 24.67 -4.11
CA SER A 75 -0.61 24.06 -5.44
C SER A 75 -2.09 24.08 -5.83
N THR A 76 -2.39 24.51 -7.06
CA THR A 76 -3.74 24.57 -7.64
C THR A 76 -3.96 23.45 -8.65
N GLN A 77 -4.85 22.51 -8.28
CA GLN A 77 -5.74 21.66 -9.10
C GLN A 77 -5.58 20.12 -9.09
N MET A 78 -6.77 19.53 -8.87
CA MET A 78 -7.39 18.28 -9.36
C MET A 78 -6.61 16.98 -9.25
N TYR A 79 -6.61 16.40 -8.06
CA TYR A 79 -7.03 15.03 -7.71
C TYR A 79 -6.59 14.82 -6.24
N PRO A 80 -7.42 14.26 -5.35
CA PRO A 80 -6.98 14.04 -3.98
C PRO A 80 -5.92 12.93 -3.98
N SER A 81 -4.69 13.31 -3.63
CA SER A 81 -3.82 12.39 -2.91
C SER A 81 -4.63 11.85 -1.72
N LEU A 82 -4.78 10.52 -1.63
CA LEU A 82 -5.51 9.82 -0.55
C LEU A 82 -4.91 10.06 0.85
N LEU A 83 -3.81 10.80 0.91
CA LEU A 83 -3.23 11.38 2.09
C LEU A 83 -3.18 12.89 1.86
N ASP A 84 -3.81 13.65 2.75
CA ASP A 84 -3.42 15.04 2.96
C ASP A 84 -1.89 15.10 2.92
N ALA A 85 -1.32 16.06 2.20
CA ALA A 85 0.09 16.37 2.35
C ALA A 85 0.31 16.60 3.84
N ILE A 86 0.84 15.59 4.54
CA ILE A 86 1.15 15.69 5.95
C ILE A 86 2.00 16.95 6.03
N PRO A 87 1.60 17.99 6.78
CA PRO A 87 2.43 19.18 6.94
C PRO A 87 3.61 18.75 7.80
N ILE A 88 4.60 18.13 7.16
CA ILE A 88 5.77 17.63 7.83
C ILE A 88 6.80 18.74 7.79
N ASP A 89 6.80 19.54 8.85
CA ASP A 89 7.85 20.50 9.17
C ASP A 89 9.10 19.75 9.66
N ILE A 90 9.63 18.89 8.80
CA ILE A 90 10.77 18.02 9.08
C ILE A 90 11.82 18.14 7.98
N THR A 91 13.05 17.96 8.42
CA THR A 91 14.22 18.14 7.59
C THR A 91 14.40 16.93 6.66
N GLN A 92 14.53 17.17 5.35
CA GLN A 92 14.93 16.15 4.38
C GLN A 92 16.26 15.53 4.82
N MET A 93 16.25 14.22 5.00
CA MET A 93 17.42 13.45 5.39
C MET A 93 18.24 13.04 4.16
N PRO A 94 19.54 12.75 4.31
CA PRO A 94 20.39 12.43 3.17
C PRO A 94 20.01 11.10 2.50
N ALA A 95 19.90 11.14 1.18
CA ALA A 95 19.84 9.96 0.32
C ALA A 95 21.17 9.82 -0.43
N LEU A 96 21.79 8.63 -0.36
CA LEU A 96 22.96 8.28 -1.15
C LEU A 96 22.51 7.43 -2.32
N ILE A 97 22.72 7.92 -3.54
CA ILE A 97 22.30 7.25 -4.76
C ILE A 97 23.54 6.92 -5.58
N SER A 98 23.76 5.64 -5.84
CA SER A 98 24.79 5.14 -6.74
C SER A 98 24.12 4.52 -7.95
N THR A 99 24.22 5.18 -9.10
CA THR A 99 23.71 4.65 -10.37
C THR A 99 24.83 4.59 -11.39
N VAL A 100 24.75 3.62 -12.29
CA VAL A 100 25.47 3.65 -13.56
C VAL A 100 24.47 4.11 -14.60
N LYS A 101 24.87 5.03 -15.49
CA LYS A 101 24.03 5.38 -16.64
C LYS A 101 23.87 4.09 -17.47
N PRO A 102 22.66 3.54 -17.62
CA PRO A 102 22.46 2.31 -18.36
C PRO A 102 22.80 2.52 -19.84
N ASP A 103 23.28 1.45 -20.49
CA ASP A 103 23.47 1.43 -21.93
C ASP A 103 22.10 1.25 -22.61
N GLY A 104 21.75 2.18 -23.51
CA GLY A 104 20.50 2.15 -24.28
C GLY A 104 19.40 3.06 -23.72
N ASP A 105 18.28 3.12 -24.46
CA ASP A 105 17.18 4.06 -24.20
C ASP A 105 16.04 3.45 -23.37
N GLU A 106 16.15 2.18 -22.97
CA GLU A 106 15.10 1.44 -22.25
C GLU A 106 14.94 1.90 -20.79
N TYR A 107 16.03 2.33 -20.16
CA TYR A 107 16.08 2.67 -18.74
C TYR A 107 16.52 4.11 -18.52
N LEU A 108 15.84 4.78 -17.60
CA LEU A 108 16.34 6.02 -17.04
C LEU A 108 17.42 5.73 -15.99
N TYR A 109 17.15 4.71 -15.16
CA TYR A 109 18.07 4.14 -14.19
C TYR A 109 17.90 2.63 -14.17
N GLN A 110 18.98 1.87 -14.24
CA GLN A 110 18.93 0.41 -14.15
C GLN A 110 19.71 -0.07 -12.94
N ASN A 111 19.05 -0.80 -12.04
CA ASN A 111 19.65 -1.37 -10.82
C ASN A 111 20.42 -0.32 -9.99
N ALA A 112 19.88 0.89 -9.91
CA ALA A 112 20.40 1.95 -9.06
C ALA A 112 20.39 1.52 -7.60
N TYR A 113 21.55 1.57 -6.95
CA TYR A 113 21.65 1.29 -5.53
C TYR A 113 21.35 2.57 -4.75
N VAL A 114 20.20 2.60 -4.09
CA VAL A 114 19.74 3.75 -3.32
C VAL A 114 19.84 3.39 -1.84
N THR A 115 20.51 4.24 -1.07
CA THR A 115 20.70 4.07 0.37
C THR A 115 20.15 5.29 1.08
N LEU A 116 19.05 5.12 1.78
CA LEU A 116 18.49 6.17 2.64
C LEU A 116 19.21 6.15 3.97
N LYS A 117 19.61 7.31 4.46
CA LYS A 117 20.20 7.46 5.78
C LYS A 117 19.28 8.34 6.62
N LEU A 118 18.75 7.75 7.67
CA LEU A 118 17.63 8.29 8.45
C LEU A 118 18.00 8.38 9.93
N ASP A 119 17.57 9.43 10.60
CA ASP A 119 17.76 9.61 12.04
C ASP A 119 16.86 8.59 12.75
N SER A 120 17.41 7.98 13.78
CA SER A 120 16.73 7.02 14.63
C SER A 120 15.54 7.58 15.41
N SER A 121 15.37 8.91 15.50
CA SER A 121 14.25 9.49 16.26
C SER A 121 13.01 9.82 15.43
N ASN A 122 13.18 10.50 14.29
CA ASN A 122 12.11 10.94 13.38
C ASN A 122 12.77 11.49 12.11
N GLY A 123 12.25 11.17 10.93
CA GLY A 123 12.85 11.67 9.69
C GLY A 123 12.05 11.36 8.44
N VAL A 124 12.30 12.16 7.38
CA VAL A 124 11.77 11.89 6.04
C VAL A 124 12.86 11.95 4.99
N VAL A 125 12.76 11.03 4.02
CA VAL A 125 13.48 11.12 2.77
C VAL A 125 12.49 11.11 1.61
N PHE A 126 12.45 12.23 0.88
CA PHE A 126 11.83 12.36 -0.42
C PHE A 126 12.74 11.78 -1.51
N LEU A 127 12.16 11.13 -2.52
CA LEU A 127 12.86 10.63 -3.69
C LEU A 127 12.08 10.88 -4.98
N ASN A 128 12.78 11.45 -5.96
CA ASN A 128 12.31 11.62 -7.33
C ASN A 128 12.93 10.53 -8.21
N LEU A 129 12.09 9.64 -8.71
CA LEU A 129 12.45 8.52 -9.57
C LEU A 129 12.65 8.94 -11.02
N ASP A 130 12.11 10.09 -11.44
CA ASP A 130 12.32 10.67 -12.77
C ASP A 130 13.57 11.57 -12.83
N ASN A 131 14.01 12.12 -11.71
CA ASN A 131 15.25 12.87 -11.61
C ASN A 131 15.87 12.77 -10.21
N ILE A 132 16.77 11.80 -10.04
CA ILE A 132 17.46 11.56 -8.76
C ILE A 132 18.29 12.74 -8.24
N ASN A 133 18.54 13.78 -9.05
CA ASN A 133 19.25 14.99 -8.61
C ASN A 133 18.30 16.03 -7.99
N ASP A 134 16.98 15.85 -8.11
CA ASP A 134 15.95 16.76 -7.62
C ASP A 134 14.93 16.02 -6.75
N ASN A 135 15.40 15.64 -5.56
CA ASN A 135 14.58 15.00 -4.52
C ASN A 135 13.87 16.03 -3.63
N SER A 136 13.49 17.18 -4.20
CA SER A 136 12.70 18.16 -3.45
C SER A 136 11.28 17.62 -3.22
N PRO A 137 10.60 18.04 -2.13
CA PRO A 137 9.27 17.52 -1.82
C PRO A 137 8.22 17.74 -2.91
N ILE A 138 8.36 18.80 -3.71
CA ILE A 138 7.45 19.15 -4.81
C ILE A 138 7.66 18.31 -6.08
N ASN A 139 8.82 17.66 -6.23
CA ASN A 139 9.18 16.91 -7.44
C ASN A 139 9.32 15.41 -7.20
N SER A 140 9.24 14.96 -5.94
CA SER A 140 9.47 13.57 -5.58
C SER A 140 8.26 12.68 -5.85
N ASP A 141 8.50 11.42 -6.20
CA ASP A 141 7.46 10.42 -6.45
C ASP A 141 7.03 9.72 -5.17
N PHE A 142 7.89 9.67 -4.17
CA PHE A 142 7.50 9.17 -2.86
C PHE A 142 8.35 9.77 -1.75
N LEU A 143 7.87 9.57 -0.53
CA LEU A 143 8.60 9.81 0.68
C LEU A 143 8.67 8.53 1.52
N VAL A 144 9.76 8.39 2.26
CA VAL A 144 9.90 7.43 3.35
C VAL A 144 9.84 8.20 4.66
N TYR A 145 8.84 7.91 5.48
CA TYR A 145 8.63 8.48 6.81
C TYR A 145 9.06 7.50 7.88
N ILE A 146 9.79 8.01 8.88
CA ILE A 146 10.11 7.30 10.11
C ILE A 146 9.55 8.03 11.30
N ASP A 147 8.87 7.26 12.14
CA ASP A 147 8.51 7.67 13.49
C ASP A 147 9.08 6.68 14.49
N THR A 148 9.73 7.18 15.54
CA THR A 148 10.19 6.35 16.65
C THR A 148 9.48 6.76 17.92
N GLY A 149 8.46 5.98 18.26
CA GLY A 149 7.66 6.15 19.45
C GLY A 149 7.97 5.10 20.53
N SER A 150 7.18 5.13 21.60
CA SER A 150 7.26 4.14 22.68
C SER A 150 6.95 2.70 22.25
N MET A 151 6.39 2.51 21.06
CA MET A 151 6.04 1.20 20.51
C MET A 151 7.11 0.64 19.53
N GLY A 152 8.19 1.37 19.30
CA GLY A 152 9.24 1.01 18.34
C GLY A 152 9.37 2.03 17.21
N THR A 153 10.26 1.70 16.27
CA THR A 153 10.48 2.49 15.05
C THR A 153 9.59 1.95 13.94
N THR A 154 8.93 2.87 13.24
CA THR A 154 8.01 2.63 12.15
C THR A 154 8.54 3.21 10.85
N PHE A 155 8.31 2.53 9.73
CA PHE A 155 8.74 2.91 8.39
C PHE A 155 7.58 2.88 7.41
N GLU A 156 7.27 4.04 6.85
CA GLU A 156 6.12 4.21 5.97
C GLU A 156 6.58 4.75 4.62
N ILE A 157 6.12 4.14 3.54
CA ILE A 157 6.35 4.64 2.18
C ILE A 157 5.05 5.25 1.68
N TYR A 158 5.10 6.52 1.32
CA TYR A 158 3.95 7.26 0.79
C TYR A 158 4.25 7.81 -0.60
N PRO A 159 3.42 7.52 -1.61
CA PRO A 159 3.54 8.21 -2.88
C PRO A 159 3.28 9.72 -2.70
N THR A 160 3.96 10.53 -3.50
CA THR A 160 3.84 12.00 -3.51
C THR A 160 3.66 12.52 -4.93
N ASN A 161 3.18 13.76 -5.06
CA ASN A 161 3.05 14.46 -6.35
C ASN A 161 2.33 13.64 -7.44
N TYR A 162 1.24 12.95 -7.07
CA TYR A 162 0.42 12.12 -7.96
C TYR A 162 1.07 10.83 -8.49
N ALA A 163 2.25 10.48 -8.00
CA ALA A 163 2.74 9.13 -8.17
C ALA A 163 1.81 8.12 -7.47
N ARG A 164 1.90 6.87 -7.88
CA ARG A 164 1.11 5.76 -7.32
C ARG A 164 2.03 4.61 -6.99
N ASN A 165 1.68 3.83 -5.97
CA ASN A 165 2.45 2.66 -5.57
C ASN A 165 1.61 1.39 -5.56
N TYR A 166 2.29 0.26 -5.73
CA TYR A 166 1.75 -1.07 -5.51
C TYR A 166 2.75 -1.89 -4.70
N TYR A 167 2.29 -2.44 -3.58
CA TYR A 167 3.08 -3.35 -2.75
C TYR A 167 2.81 -4.80 -3.18
N SER A 168 3.88 -5.51 -3.55
CA SER A 168 3.75 -6.77 -4.31
C SER A 168 3.66 -8.05 -3.49
N ASP A 169 3.95 -8.00 -2.18
CA ASP A 169 4.19 -9.17 -1.31
C ASP A 169 5.29 -10.14 -1.79
N LYS A 170 6.02 -9.80 -2.86
CA LYS A 170 7.10 -10.60 -3.45
C LYS A 170 8.44 -9.96 -3.11
N LYS A 171 9.49 -10.78 -3.01
CA LYS A 171 10.86 -10.28 -2.75
C LYS A 171 11.45 -9.47 -3.90
N MET A 172 11.05 -9.80 -5.12
CA MET A 172 11.52 -9.13 -6.32
C MET A 172 10.37 -8.96 -7.29
N MET A 173 10.40 -7.85 -8.00
CA MET A 173 9.53 -7.55 -9.14
C MET A 173 10.39 -7.16 -10.34
N ASP A 174 9.79 -7.24 -11.52
CA ASP A 174 10.32 -6.71 -12.77
C ASP A 174 9.23 -5.89 -13.48
N TYR A 175 9.58 -5.28 -14.62
CA TYR A 175 8.65 -4.47 -15.40
C TYR A 175 7.32 -5.16 -15.68
N ASN A 176 7.37 -6.39 -16.22
CA ASN A 176 6.19 -7.09 -16.71
C ASN A 176 5.29 -7.49 -15.54
N THR A 177 5.89 -7.99 -14.46
CA THR A 177 5.16 -8.37 -13.26
C THR A 177 4.53 -7.16 -12.60
N CYS A 178 5.24 -6.02 -12.57
CA CYS A 178 4.67 -4.76 -12.11
C CYS A 178 3.51 -4.33 -13.00
N LEU A 179 3.69 -4.26 -14.31
CA LEU A 179 2.65 -3.85 -15.25
C LEU A 179 1.38 -4.73 -15.17
N GLU A 180 1.55 -6.04 -14.96
CA GLU A 180 0.45 -6.97 -14.82
C GLU A 180 -0.31 -6.78 -13.50
N SER A 181 0.42 -6.57 -12.41
CA SER A 181 -0.13 -6.52 -11.05
C SER A 181 -0.53 -5.11 -10.59
N PHE A 182 -0.07 -4.06 -11.28
CA PHE A 182 -0.32 -2.68 -10.89
C PHE A 182 -1.81 -2.36 -10.97
N PRO A 183 -2.40 -1.72 -9.95
CA PRO A 183 -3.81 -1.33 -9.95
C PRO A 183 -4.18 -0.46 -11.14
N LYS A 184 -5.15 -0.92 -11.94
CA LYS A 184 -5.64 -0.26 -13.16
C LYS A 184 -6.85 0.63 -12.91
N THR A 185 -7.46 0.50 -11.74
CA THR A 185 -8.64 1.25 -11.31
C THR A 185 -8.46 1.76 -9.88
N SER A 186 -9.25 2.76 -9.48
CA SER A 186 -9.31 3.23 -8.09
C SER A 186 -9.67 2.12 -7.11
N ILE A 187 -10.53 1.17 -7.51
CA ILE A 187 -10.95 0.05 -6.65
C ILE A 187 -9.80 -0.91 -6.40
N GLU A 188 -9.07 -1.30 -7.45
CA GLU A 188 -7.89 -2.15 -7.30
C GLU A 188 -6.84 -1.48 -6.40
N GLU A 189 -6.75 -0.14 -6.46
CA GLU A 189 -5.86 0.66 -5.64
C GLU A 189 -6.34 0.78 -4.19
N SER A 190 -7.64 0.93 -3.94
CA SER A 190 -8.18 0.91 -2.58
C SER A 190 -8.06 -0.48 -1.95
N ALA A 191 -8.34 -1.55 -2.72
CA ALA A 191 -8.31 -2.93 -2.26
C ALA A 191 -6.90 -3.38 -1.84
N GLN A 192 -5.83 -2.86 -2.46
CA GLN A 192 -4.49 -3.14 -1.95
C GLN A 192 -4.27 -2.57 -0.55
N TYR A 193 -4.82 -1.39 -0.22
CA TYR A 193 -4.69 -0.81 1.12
C TYR A 193 -5.58 -1.51 2.16
N GLU A 194 -6.58 -2.28 1.75
CA GLU A 194 -7.32 -3.14 2.70
C GLU A 194 -6.55 -4.42 3.03
N ASN A 195 -5.95 -5.05 2.01
CA ASN A 195 -5.19 -6.30 2.16
C ASN A 195 -3.81 -6.06 2.76
N ASN A 196 -3.21 -4.94 2.37
CA ASN A 196 -1.91 -4.45 2.78
C ASN A 196 -2.10 -3.02 3.31
N PRO A 197 -2.75 -2.86 4.48
CA PRO A 197 -2.89 -1.55 5.11
C PRO A 197 -1.51 -0.91 5.22
N PRO A 198 -1.39 0.41 5.03
CA PRO A 198 -0.15 1.16 5.25
C PRO A 198 0.16 1.14 6.75
N ILE A 199 0.42 -0.04 7.28
CA ILE A 199 0.97 -0.28 8.59
C ILE A 199 2.47 -0.05 8.43
N PRO A 200 3.09 0.63 9.38
CA PRO A 200 4.48 1.05 9.33
C PRO A 200 5.60 -0.01 9.23
N ILE A 201 5.31 -1.26 8.89
CA ILE A 201 6.28 -2.38 9.01
C ILE A 201 6.61 -2.97 7.63
N MET A 202 6.17 -2.35 6.53
CA MET A 202 6.30 -2.98 5.21
C MET A 202 7.71 -2.91 4.62
N ILE A 203 8.51 -1.89 4.96
CA ILE A 203 9.93 -1.83 4.57
C ILE A 203 10.70 -3.06 5.11
N ASP A 204 10.40 -3.46 6.33
CA ASP A 204 11.08 -4.53 7.06
C ASP A 204 10.83 -5.91 6.47
N THR A 205 9.72 -6.05 5.75
CA THR A 205 9.44 -7.29 5.02
C THR A 205 10.52 -7.55 3.97
N GLY A 206 11.16 -6.52 3.44
CA GLY A 206 12.08 -6.65 2.31
C GLY A 206 11.37 -7.11 1.03
N ASN A 207 10.07 -6.85 0.91
CA ASN A 207 9.30 -7.11 -0.30
C ASN A 207 9.34 -5.88 -1.23
N ALA A 208 9.16 -6.12 -2.51
CA ALA A 208 9.33 -5.14 -3.57
C ALA A 208 8.06 -4.29 -3.78
N TYR A 209 8.28 -3.07 -4.28
CA TYR A 209 7.26 -2.13 -4.69
C TYR A 209 7.34 -1.85 -6.18
N CYS A 210 6.19 -1.62 -6.77
CA CYS A 210 6.07 -0.98 -8.08
C CYS A 210 5.60 0.45 -7.87
N PHE A 211 6.13 1.38 -8.66
CA PHE A 211 5.73 2.78 -8.66
C PHE A 211 5.38 3.22 -10.08
N LEU A 212 4.29 3.97 -10.20
CA LEU A 212 4.03 4.78 -11.37
C LEU A 212 4.38 6.22 -10.99
N THR A 213 5.43 6.76 -11.60
CA THR A 213 5.91 8.12 -11.32
C THR A 213 4.91 9.16 -11.78
N ASN A 214 5.08 10.40 -11.34
CA ASN A 214 4.24 11.52 -11.75
C ASN A 214 4.40 11.89 -13.24
N GLU A 215 5.52 11.55 -13.88
CA GLU A 215 5.70 11.62 -15.33
C GLU A 215 5.20 10.36 -16.07
N GLY A 216 4.60 9.41 -15.35
CA GLY A 216 3.97 8.22 -15.91
C GLY A 216 4.95 7.10 -16.25
N ARG A 217 6.15 7.06 -15.66
CA ARG A 217 7.11 5.96 -15.84
C ARG A 217 6.86 4.86 -14.83
N MET A 218 7.04 3.62 -15.26
CA MET A 218 7.07 2.50 -14.32
C MET A 218 8.44 2.44 -13.64
N ALA A 219 8.44 2.28 -12.34
CA ALA A 219 9.61 2.05 -11.52
C ALA A 219 9.42 0.82 -10.64
N VAL A 220 10.51 0.11 -10.43
CA VAL A 220 10.58 -1.10 -9.61
C VAL A 220 11.56 -0.82 -8.49
N ILE A 221 11.11 -1.01 -7.25
CA ILE A 221 11.93 -0.88 -6.04
C ILE A 221 12.02 -2.26 -5.40
N ASN A 222 13.15 -2.92 -5.60
CA ASN A 222 13.46 -4.18 -4.96
C ASN A 222 14.20 -3.91 -3.65
N MET A 223 13.54 -4.21 -2.53
CA MET A 223 14.11 -4.02 -1.21
C MET A 223 15.19 -5.07 -0.94
N ILE A 224 16.29 -4.67 -0.31
CA ILE A 224 17.34 -5.62 0.07
C ILE A 224 16.90 -6.32 1.37
N PRO A 225 16.93 -7.67 1.45
CA PRO A 225 16.55 -8.37 2.67
C PRO A 225 17.41 -7.96 3.88
N ASN A 226 16.81 -7.86 5.07
CA ASN A 226 17.47 -7.37 6.30
C ASN A 226 18.09 -5.97 6.13
N SER A 227 17.42 -5.10 5.38
CA SER A 227 17.92 -3.79 4.94
C SER A 227 18.15 -2.81 6.08
N GLN A 228 17.52 -2.99 7.24
CA GLN A 228 17.78 -2.12 8.38
C GLN A 228 19.17 -2.36 8.95
N LEU A 229 20.11 -1.50 8.56
CA LEU A 229 21.43 -1.45 9.17
C LEU A 229 21.49 -0.19 10.04
N GLN A 230 22.09 -0.28 11.22
CA GLN A 230 22.47 0.91 11.98
C GLN A 230 23.92 1.26 11.63
N ASP A 231 24.16 2.53 11.33
CA ASP A 231 25.52 3.02 11.19
C ASP A 231 26.18 3.27 12.55
N ASN A 232 27.47 3.62 12.54
CA ASN A 232 28.24 3.88 13.76
C ASN A 232 27.75 5.09 14.56
N GLN A 233 26.86 5.90 14.01
CA GLN A 233 26.23 7.05 14.64
C GLN A 233 24.79 6.75 15.10
N GLY A 234 24.32 5.50 14.92
CA GLY A 234 22.96 5.08 15.27
C GLY A 234 21.90 5.45 14.23
N ASN A 235 22.28 6.00 13.07
CA ASN A 235 21.32 6.27 12.00
C ASN A 235 20.88 4.96 11.35
N ILE A 236 19.63 4.92 10.95
CA ILE A 236 19.06 3.79 10.22
C ILE A 236 19.38 3.96 8.74
N ILE A 237 19.96 2.92 8.17
CA ILE A 237 20.27 2.80 6.75
C ILE A 237 19.24 1.87 6.14
N VAL A 238 18.61 2.30 5.05
CA VAL A 238 17.67 1.48 4.25
C VAL A 238 18.16 1.42 2.81
N PRO A 239 18.86 0.35 2.41
CA PRO A 239 19.27 0.14 1.03
C PRO A 239 18.18 -0.56 0.21
N MET A 240 18.03 -0.11 -1.04
CA MET A 240 17.10 -0.63 -2.02
C MET A 240 17.75 -0.60 -3.42
N VAL A 241 17.25 -1.44 -4.31
CA VAL A 241 17.63 -1.46 -5.72
C VAL A 241 16.47 -0.90 -6.54
N VAL A 242 16.72 0.20 -7.24
CA VAL A 242 15.73 0.95 -8.02
C VAL A 242 16.00 0.78 -9.52
N THR A 243 14.98 0.42 -10.27
CA THR A 243 15.01 0.41 -11.73
C THR A 243 13.86 1.24 -12.26
N VAL A 244 14.14 2.23 -13.10
CA VAL A 244 13.15 3.14 -13.70
C VAL A 244 13.21 3.01 -15.21
N TYR A 245 12.07 2.70 -15.81
CA TYR A 245 11.95 2.46 -17.24
C TYR A 245 11.65 3.77 -17.97
N SER A 246 12.32 4.03 -19.08
CA SER A 246 12.18 5.30 -19.83
C SER A 246 10.79 5.48 -20.45
N ASN A 247 10.13 4.36 -20.76
CA ASN A 247 8.81 4.37 -21.40
C ASN A 247 7.73 4.84 -20.43
N THR A 248 6.94 5.81 -20.89
CA THR A 248 5.74 6.24 -20.18
C THR A 248 4.59 5.26 -20.44
N VAL A 249 3.91 4.84 -19.38
CA VAL A 249 2.77 3.95 -19.47
C VAL A 249 1.49 4.78 -19.46
N ASN A 250 0.94 5.05 -20.64
CA ASN A 250 -0.21 5.96 -20.80
C ASN A 250 -1.57 5.36 -20.34
N VAL A 251 -1.61 4.12 -19.83
CA VAL A 251 -2.86 3.38 -19.59
C VAL A 251 -2.79 2.50 -18.33
N LEU A 252 -2.51 3.10 -17.17
CA LEU A 252 -2.60 2.41 -15.87
C LEU A 252 -3.68 2.95 -14.95
N PHE A 253 -4.42 3.94 -15.42
CA PHE A 253 -5.69 4.31 -14.83
C PHE A 253 -6.68 4.32 -15.98
N ILE A 254 -7.49 3.28 -16.08
CA ILE A 254 -8.63 3.32 -16.98
C ILE A 254 -9.64 4.21 -16.25
N PRO A 255 -9.88 5.46 -16.69
CA PRO A 255 -10.96 6.23 -16.10
C PRO A 255 -12.23 5.40 -16.24
N SER A 256 -13.08 5.38 -15.21
CA SER A 256 -14.43 4.84 -15.34
C SER A 256 -15.01 5.36 -16.65
N PRO A 257 -15.55 4.48 -17.53
CA PRO A 257 -15.84 4.82 -18.91
C PRO A 257 -16.54 6.18 -19.01
N THR A 258 -15.84 7.17 -19.59
CA THR A 258 -16.44 8.48 -19.86
C THR A 258 -17.64 8.27 -20.74
N GLN A 259 -18.81 8.67 -20.25
CA GLN A 259 -20.05 8.60 -21.00
C GLN A 259 -19.92 9.43 -22.27
N THR A 260 -19.63 8.76 -23.37
CA THR A 260 -20.20 9.18 -24.64
C THR A 260 -21.70 8.96 -24.49
N THR A 261 -22.51 9.98 -24.74
CA THR A 261 -23.98 9.87 -24.79
C THR A 261 -24.39 8.93 -25.92
N GLY A 262 -24.22 7.64 -25.69
CA GLY A 262 -24.84 6.56 -26.43
C GLY A 262 -26.25 6.32 -25.93
N PRO A 263 -27.06 5.54 -26.66
CA PRO A 263 -28.42 5.23 -26.23
C PRO A 263 -28.42 4.64 -24.82
N SER A 264 -29.36 5.11 -24.00
CA SER A 264 -29.60 4.69 -22.62
C SER A 264 -29.35 3.19 -22.45
N PRO A 265 -28.44 2.76 -21.55
CA PRO A 265 -28.11 1.35 -21.41
C PRO A 265 -29.38 0.58 -21.02
N THR A 266 -29.65 -0.49 -21.79
CA THR A 266 -30.54 -1.58 -21.40
C THR A 266 -30.21 -1.98 -19.98
N LEU A 267 -31.22 -2.26 -19.13
CA LEU A 267 -31.10 -2.73 -17.73
C LEU A 267 -30.08 -3.89 -17.60
N SER A 268 -28.80 -3.57 -17.56
CA SER A 268 -27.73 -4.47 -17.16
C SER A 268 -27.76 -4.45 -15.64
N ASN A 269 -28.09 -5.59 -15.03
CA ASN A 269 -28.07 -5.76 -13.60
C ASN A 269 -26.75 -5.21 -13.00
N ARG A 270 -26.83 -4.04 -12.35
CA ARG A 270 -25.69 -3.31 -11.79
C ARG A 270 -25.02 -4.03 -10.62
N TYR A 271 -25.67 -5.05 -10.07
CA TYR A 271 -25.22 -5.85 -8.93
C TYR A 271 -24.63 -7.21 -9.35
N SER A 272 -24.40 -7.44 -10.64
CA SER A 272 -23.91 -8.72 -11.17
C SER A 272 -22.53 -9.11 -10.63
N ASN A 273 -21.65 -8.16 -10.33
CA ASN A 273 -20.33 -8.40 -9.73
C ASN A 273 -20.42 -8.91 -8.27
N ARG A 274 -21.56 -8.70 -7.60
CA ARG A 274 -21.88 -9.31 -6.29
C ARG A 274 -22.52 -10.69 -6.41
N GLY A 275 -22.77 -11.17 -7.62
CA GLY A 275 -23.54 -12.40 -7.87
C GLY A 275 -25.04 -12.26 -7.55
N ILE A 276 -25.54 -11.04 -7.35
CA ILE A 276 -26.94 -10.78 -7.06
C ILE A 276 -27.70 -10.77 -8.38
N THR A 277 -28.49 -11.81 -8.64
CA THR A 277 -29.28 -11.96 -9.88
C THR A 277 -30.79 -11.96 -9.64
N ASP A 278 -31.22 -12.00 -8.37
CA ASP A 278 -32.63 -11.98 -7.98
C ASP A 278 -33.22 -10.57 -8.17
N ILE A 279 -34.26 -10.46 -9.00
CA ILE A 279 -34.88 -9.18 -9.35
C ILE A 279 -35.51 -8.46 -8.15
N THR A 280 -36.01 -9.21 -7.16
CA THR A 280 -36.59 -8.62 -5.93
C THR A 280 -35.50 -7.98 -5.10
N LYS A 281 -34.35 -8.65 -4.98
CA LYS A 281 -33.19 -8.12 -4.26
C LYS A 281 -32.56 -6.92 -4.97
N ILE A 282 -32.50 -6.95 -6.30
CA ILE A 282 -32.06 -5.81 -7.13
C ILE A 282 -32.96 -4.59 -6.88
N ASN A 283 -34.29 -4.76 -6.97
CA ASN A 283 -35.23 -3.67 -6.74
C ASN A 283 -35.14 -3.11 -5.32
N MET A 284 -35.02 -3.97 -4.31
CA MET A 284 -34.85 -3.55 -2.91
C MET A 284 -33.57 -2.71 -2.72
N LEU A 285 -32.45 -3.08 -3.36
CA LEU A 285 -31.21 -2.31 -3.31
C LEU A 285 -31.36 -0.95 -3.99
N ASP A 286 -31.93 -0.93 -5.19
CA ASP A 286 -32.22 0.32 -5.93
C ASP A 286 -33.12 1.25 -5.11
N GLU A 287 -34.19 0.71 -4.51
CA GLU A 287 -35.09 1.47 -3.63
C GLU A 287 -34.37 2.01 -2.38
N SER A 288 -33.53 1.20 -1.75
CA SER A 288 -32.79 1.62 -0.55
C SER A 288 -31.79 2.74 -0.84
N ILE A 289 -30.98 2.58 -1.90
CA ILE A 289 -29.97 3.57 -2.27
C ILE A 289 -30.65 4.86 -2.77
N GLN A 290 -31.72 4.74 -3.54
CA GLN A 290 -32.50 5.91 -3.97
C GLN A 290 -33.14 6.62 -2.77
N ALA A 291 -33.64 5.88 -1.77
CA ALA A 291 -34.17 6.46 -0.55
C ALA A 291 -33.09 7.22 0.25
N PHE A 292 -31.85 6.71 0.29
CA PHE A 292 -30.72 7.44 0.87
C PHE A 292 -30.44 8.75 0.12
N ILE A 293 -30.34 8.71 -1.22
CA ILE A 293 -30.12 9.92 -2.05
C ILE A 293 -31.21 10.96 -1.79
N ASN A 294 -32.48 10.52 -1.77
CA ASN A 294 -33.62 11.38 -1.49
C ASN A 294 -33.58 11.95 -0.06
N ALA A 295 -33.18 11.15 0.92
CA ALA A 295 -33.04 11.59 2.31
C ALA A 295 -31.93 12.63 2.46
N ILE A 296 -30.82 12.50 1.73
CA ILE A 296 -29.77 13.52 1.69
C ILE A 296 -30.29 14.82 1.06
N ALA A 297 -30.98 14.74 -0.08
CA ALA A 297 -31.56 15.91 -0.73
C ALA A 297 -32.57 16.65 0.18
N ASN A 298 -33.33 15.90 0.98
CA ASN A 298 -34.32 16.44 1.93
C ASN A 298 -33.74 16.74 3.32
N ARG A 299 -32.45 16.49 3.55
CA ARG A 299 -31.80 16.56 4.87
C ARG A 299 -32.53 15.77 5.96
N ASP A 300 -33.10 14.62 5.62
CA ASP A 300 -33.72 13.71 6.59
C ASP A 300 -32.65 12.93 7.37
N LYS A 301 -32.04 13.63 8.33
CA LYS A 301 -30.96 13.11 9.18
C LYS A 301 -31.39 11.85 9.92
N SER A 302 -32.65 11.80 10.39
CA SER A 302 -33.21 10.69 11.14
C SER A 302 -33.30 9.43 10.29
N PHE A 303 -33.78 9.55 9.05
CA PHE A 303 -33.84 8.44 8.11
C PHE A 303 -32.44 7.91 7.80
N ILE A 304 -31.50 8.78 7.46
CA ILE A 304 -30.12 8.39 7.15
C ILE A 304 -29.49 7.68 8.35
N ALA A 305 -29.64 8.23 9.55
CA ALA A 305 -29.09 7.64 10.76
C ALA A 305 -29.66 6.24 11.06
N ASN A 306 -30.88 5.92 10.62
CA ASN A 306 -31.50 4.59 10.70
C ASN A 306 -30.99 3.60 9.63
N MET A 307 -30.35 4.10 8.58
CA MET A 307 -29.76 3.26 7.53
C MET A 307 -28.37 2.74 7.92
N VAL A 308 -27.70 3.40 8.87
CA VAL A 308 -26.31 3.07 9.26
C VAL A 308 -26.26 1.84 10.16
N LEU A 309 -25.30 0.96 9.90
CA LEU A 309 -24.89 -0.12 10.81
C LEU A 309 -23.83 0.41 11.76
N TYR A 310 -24.20 0.52 13.04
CA TYR A 310 -23.28 0.95 14.09
C TYR A 310 -22.52 -0.23 14.72
N PRO A 311 -21.29 -0.01 15.22
CA PRO A 311 -20.54 1.25 15.15
C PRO A 311 -19.94 1.52 13.75
N ILE A 312 -19.75 2.79 13.40
CA ILE A 312 -19.04 3.21 12.18
C ILE A 312 -17.89 4.16 12.55
N TYR A 313 -16.78 4.04 11.82
CA TYR A 313 -15.62 4.90 11.93
C TYR A 313 -15.54 5.81 10.72
N ILE A 314 -15.43 7.11 10.94
CA ILE A 314 -15.38 8.11 9.86
C ILE A 314 -14.17 9.00 10.08
N LYS A 315 -13.32 9.14 9.07
CA LYS A 315 -12.24 10.13 9.06
C LYS A 315 -12.78 11.43 8.46
N LEU A 316 -12.84 12.49 9.25
CA LEU A 316 -13.28 13.81 8.79
C LEU A 316 -12.19 14.45 7.92
N THR A 317 -12.47 14.71 6.66
CA THR A 317 -11.54 15.34 5.72
C THR A 317 -11.08 16.72 6.16
N ALA A 318 -11.97 17.52 6.76
CA ALA A 318 -11.65 18.88 7.18
C ALA A 318 -10.64 18.96 8.34
N THR A 319 -10.51 17.90 9.15
CA THR A 319 -9.69 17.91 10.37
C THR A 319 -8.71 16.74 10.47
N GLY A 320 -8.83 15.72 9.62
CA GLY A 320 -8.11 14.44 9.75
C GLY A 320 -8.57 13.57 10.93
N GLU A 321 -9.53 14.04 11.74
CA GLU A 321 -9.99 13.36 12.96
C GLU A 321 -10.74 12.07 12.61
N LEU A 322 -10.34 10.96 13.25
CA LEU A 322 -11.10 9.71 13.21
C LEU A 322 -12.14 9.69 14.33
N ILE A 323 -13.42 9.74 13.96
CA ILE A 323 -14.54 9.66 14.90
C ILE A 323 -15.17 8.27 14.89
N GLU A 324 -15.44 7.72 16.07
CA GLU A 324 -16.21 6.49 16.26
C GLU A 324 -17.65 6.86 16.65
N LEU A 325 -18.63 6.44 15.85
CA LEU A 325 -20.05 6.65 16.11
C LEU A 325 -20.67 5.33 16.54
N LYS A 326 -21.13 5.24 17.79
CA LYS A 326 -21.63 3.99 18.39
C LYS A 326 -23.14 3.82 18.26
N SER A 327 -23.84 4.89 17.93
CA SER A 327 -25.30 4.93 17.91
C SER A 327 -25.87 5.96 16.93
N GLN A 328 -27.17 5.84 16.69
CA GLN A 328 -27.93 6.83 15.93
C GLN A 328 -27.84 8.24 16.52
N ALA A 329 -27.83 8.35 17.85
CA ALA A 329 -27.70 9.65 18.52
C ALA A 329 -26.34 10.29 18.25
N ASP A 330 -25.26 9.50 18.29
CA ASP A 330 -23.91 9.97 17.98
C ASP A 330 -23.84 10.47 16.54
N PHE A 331 -24.41 9.71 15.60
CA PHE A 331 -24.47 10.10 14.19
C PHE A 331 -25.25 11.39 13.96
N LEU A 332 -26.44 11.53 14.56
CA LEU A 332 -27.23 12.74 14.45
C LEU A 332 -26.50 13.97 14.99
N SER A 333 -25.76 13.83 16.10
CA SER A 333 -24.97 14.93 16.66
C SER A 333 -23.76 15.32 15.80
N ASN A 334 -23.27 14.42 14.96
CA ASN A 334 -22.14 14.64 14.04
C ASN A 334 -22.56 14.83 12.58
N PHE A 335 -23.85 14.80 12.26
CA PHE A 335 -24.34 14.77 10.88
C PHE A 335 -23.76 15.89 10.02
N ASP A 336 -23.81 17.14 10.49
CA ASP A 336 -23.34 18.30 9.72
C ASP A 336 -21.81 18.36 9.61
N ARG A 337 -21.08 17.63 10.48
CA ARG A 337 -19.62 17.46 10.39
C ARG A 337 -19.26 16.42 9.33
N ILE A 338 -20.09 15.38 9.18
CA ILE A 338 -19.89 14.28 8.23
C ILE A 338 -20.35 14.71 6.83
N PHE A 339 -21.56 15.24 6.70
CA PHE A 339 -22.17 15.68 5.45
C PHE A 339 -22.15 17.20 5.36
N THR A 340 -21.00 17.74 4.97
CA THR A 340 -20.88 19.17 4.61
C THR A 340 -21.72 19.50 3.37
N GLU A 341 -21.93 20.80 3.11
CA GLU A 341 -22.69 21.25 1.93
C GLU A 341 -22.15 20.71 0.60
N VAL A 342 -20.84 20.48 0.50
CA VAL A 342 -20.21 19.89 -0.68
C VAL A 342 -20.75 18.47 -0.90
N TYR A 343 -20.70 17.63 0.14
CA TYR A 343 -21.16 16.24 0.07
C TYR A 343 -22.66 16.13 -0.14
N LEU A 344 -23.44 16.97 0.56
CA LEU A 344 -24.90 17.05 0.37
C LEU A 344 -25.24 17.41 -1.09
N SER A 345 -24.55 18.41 -1.66
CA SER A 345 -24.81 18.80 -3.05
C SER A 345 -24.41 17.73 -4.04
N GLU A 346 -23.34 16.98 -3.82
CA GLU A 346 -22.90 15.93 -4.75
C GLU A 346 -23.86 14.74 -4.71
N ILE A 347 -24.13 14.20 -3.51
CA ILE A 347 -25.03 13.06 -3.36
C ILE A 347 -26.43 13.39 -3.86
N SER A 348 -26.95 14.59 -3.62
CA SER A 348 -28.29 14.99 -4.10
C SER A 348 -28.45 14.99 -5.62
N LYS A 349 -27.34 15.00 -6.37
CA LYS A 349 -27.31 14.95 -7.84
C LYS A 349 -26.97 13.56 -8.38
N ALA A 350 -26.62 12.63 -7.50
CA ALA A 350 -26.27 11.27 -7.91
C ALA A 350 -27.50 10.52 -8.44
N THR A 351 -27.28 9.63 -9.41
CA THR A 351 -28.30 8.70 -9.89
C THR A 351 -27.81 7.27 -9.75
N LEU A 352 -28.75 6.33 -9.63
CA LEU A 352 -28.41 4.91 -9.57
C LEU A 352 -27.55 4.51 -10.78
N GLU A 353 -27.95 4.91 -11.98
CA GLU A 353 -27.28 4.60 -13.26
C GLU A 353 -25.81 5.03 -13.29
N ASN A 354 -25.49 6.18 -12.71
CA ASN A 354 -24.20 6.82 -12.91
C ASN A 354 -23.25 6.68 -11.73
N ASN A 355 -23.78 6.43 -10.54
CA ASN A 355 -23.03 6.50 -9.30
C ASN A 355 -23.06 5.21 -8.49
N VAL A 356 -23.97 4.27 -8.80
CA VAL A 356 -24.04 3.00 -8.07
C VAL A 356 -23.31 1.92 -8.83
N HIS A 357 -22.26 1.42 -8.18
CA HIS A 357 -21.41 0.35 -8.67
C HIS A 357 -21.47 -0.84 -7.71
N SER A 358 -21.19 -2.03 -8.24
CA SER A 358 -21.00 -3.21 -7.42
C SER A 358 -19.66 -3.85 -7.72
N TYR A 359 -18.99 -4.29 -6.67
CA TYR A 359 -17.70 -4.96 -6.71
C TYR A 359 -17.80 -6.27 -5.90
N PRO A 360 -16.82 -7.17 -6.03
CA PRO A 360 -16.73 -8.32 -5.14
C PRO A 360 -16.67 -7.87 -3.67
N GLY A 361 -17.77 -8.06 -2.92
CA GLY A 361 -17.83 -7.76 -1.49
C GLY A 361 -18.61 -6.50 -1.12
N ILE A 362 -18.85 -5.57 -2.05
CA ILE A 362 -19.37 -4.24 -1.71
C ILE A 362 -20.25 -3.63 -2.81
N ILE A 363 -21.18 -2.77 -2.40
CA ILE A 363 -22.06 -1.99 -3.27
C ILE A 363 -21.85 -0.54 -2.87
N SER A 364 -21.43 0.31 -3.81
CA SER A 364 -20.94 1.64 -3.48
C SER A 364 -21.71 2.69 -4.27
N LEU A 365 -22.12 3.75 -3.58
CA LEU A 365 -22.54 5.01 -4.20
C LEU A 365 -21.34 5.93 -4.23
N GLU A 366 -20.76 6.10 -5.42
CA GLU A 366 -19.55 6.87 -5.65
C GLU A 366 -19.89 8.26 -6.19
N CYS A 367 -19.52 9.28 -5.43
CA CYS A 367 -19.51 10.67 -5.83
C CYS A 367 -18.06 11.16 -5.89
N LYS A 368 -17.85 12.39 -6.39
CA LYS A 368 -16.51 12.94 -6.59
C LYS A 368 -15.72 13.04 -5.29
N SER A 369 -16.35 13.50 -4.22
CA SER A 369 -15.71 13.74 -2.92
C SER A 369 -16.31 12.89 -1.78
N ILE A 370 -17.12 11.88 -2.09
CA ILE A 370 -17.70 11.00 -1.07
C ILE A 370 -18.10 9.65 -1.66
N GLU A 371 -17.85 8.58 -0.92
CA GLU A 371 -18.28 7.22 -1.23
C GLU A 371 -19.07 6.65 -0.05
N ILE A 372 -20.20 6.00 -0.36
CA ILE A 372 -21.08 5.38 0.63
C ILE A 372 -21.26 3.92 0.27
N ASP A 373 -20.88 3.04 1.19
CA ASP A 373 -21.00 1.60 0.98
C ASP A 373 -22.23 1.02 1.64
N PHE A 374 -22.91 0.16 0.89
CA PHE A 374 -24.12 -0.53 1.28
C PHE A 374 -23.86 -2.02 1.44
N THR A 375 -24.52 -2.62 2.44
CA THR A 375 -24.66 -4.06 2.53
C THR A 375 -25.64 -4.60 1.49
N ASP A 376 -25.69 -5.91 1.34
CA ASP A 376 -26.66 -6.58 0.47
C ASP A 376 -28.12 -6.35 0.89
N ASP A 377 -28.36 -5.83 2.09
CA ASP A 377 -29.70 -5.49 2.59
C ASP A 377 -29.96 -3.98 2.57
N GLY A 378 -29.12 -3.22 1.85
CA GLY A 378 -29.29 -1.79 1.61
C GLY A 378 -28.97 -0.90 2.82
N LYS A 379 -28.23 -1.41 3.81
CA LYS A 379 -27.78 -0.63 4.98
C LYS A 379 -26.40 -0.03 4.74
N ILE A 380 -26.15 1.17 5.26
CA ILE A 380 -24.86 1.85 5.15
C ILE A 380 -23.88 1.18 6.10
N LYS A 381 -22.77 0.69 5.55
CA LYS A 381 -21.68 0.03 6.29
C LYS A 381 -20.48 0.95 6.46
N TYR A 382 -20.12 1.68 5.41
CA TYR A 382 -18.99 2.61 5.42
C TYR A 382 -19.36 3.94 4.76
N ILE A 383 -18.68 4.99 5.21
CA ILE A 383 -18.76 6.34 4.68
C ILE A 383 -17.33 6.83 4.53
N TYR A 384 -16.87 6.97 3.29
CA TYR A 384 -15.55 7.49 2.98
C TYR A 384 -15.69 8.91 2.46
N LEU A 385 -15.11 9.85 3.20
CA LEU A 385 -15.04 11.25 2.80
C LEU A 385 -13.76 11.41 1.98
N LEU A 386 -13.92 11.73 0.69
CA LEU A 386 -12.82 11.90 -0.27
C LEU A 386 -12.57 13.42 -0.43
N LEU A 387 -11.33 13.81 -0.70
CA LEU A 387 -10.95 15.22 -0.79
C LEU A 387 -11.17 15.81 -2.19
#